data_AF-A0A452ZI12-F1
#
_entry.id   AF-A0A452ZI12-F1
#
_cell.length_a   1.000
_cell.length_b   1.000
_cell.length_c   1.000
_cell.angle_alpha   90.00
_cell.angle_beta   90.00
_cell.angle_gamma   90.00
#
_symmetry.space_group_name_H-M   'P 1'
#
loop_
_entity.id
_entity.type
_entity.pdbx_description
1 polymer ?
#
loop_
_entity_poly.entity_id
_entity_poly.type
_entity_poly.pdbx_seq_one_letter_code
_entity_poly.pdbx_strand_id
1 'polypeptide(L)'
;MGDEAKYLETARADRSVWLMKCPPVVSQAWQGASSSSGDANPNPVVAKVVLSLDPLSSAEPSLQFKMEMSQTSVASTCNLPKSYSLNMFKDFVPMCVFSETNQGMKQIPCSLLL
;
A
#
# COMPACT_ATOMS: atom_id res chain seq x y z
N MET A 1 16.53 36.96 7.99
CA MET A 1 16.99 35.98 9.00
C MET A 1 15.86 34.98 9.16
N GLY A 2 15.86 33.78 8.56
CA GLY A 2 16.66 33.21 7.49
C GLY A 2 15.73 32.35 6.63
N ASP A 3 15.97 32.33 5.32
CA ASP A 3 15.39 31.34 4.41
C ASP A 3 15.96 29.98 4.80
N GLU A 4 15.23 29.22 5.61
CA GLU A 4 15.49 27.80 5.76
C GLU A 4 15.03 27.15 4.45
N ALA A 5 15.97 26.97 3.52
CA ALA A 5 15.74 26.16 2.35
C ALA A 5 15.29 24.78 2.85
N LYS A 6 13.99 24.46 2.68
CA LYS A 6 13.43 23.13 2.98
C LYS A 6 14.17 22.11 2.13
N TYR A 7 15.24 21.53 2.70
CA TYR A 7 16.07 20.57 2.01
C TYR A 7 15.28 19.28 1.83
N LEU A 8 15.27 18.78 0.60
CA LEU A 8 14.63 17.53 0.27
C LEU A 8 15.62 16.39 0.49
N GLU A 9 15.34 15.56 1.48
CA GLU A 9 16.10 14.35 1.78
C GLU A 9 15.85 13.29 0.69
N THR A 10 16.88 13.05 -0.13
CA THR A 10 16.86 12.06 -1.22
C THR A 10 17.57 10.76 -0.87
N ALA A 11 18.11 10.61 0.36
CA ALA A 11 18.83 9.41 0.79
C ALA A 11 17.99 8.12 0.81
N ARG A 12 16.66 8.22 0.61
CA ARG A 12 15.76 7.07 0.47
C ARG A 12 15.21 6.90 -0.94
N ALA A 13 15.71 7.67 -1.91
CA ALA A 13 15.23 7.62 -3.27
C ALA A 13 15.65 6.33 -4.01
N ASP A 14 16.55 5.53 -3.44
CA ASP A 14 16.87 4.18 -3.92
C ASP A 14 15.82 3.13 -3.50
N ARG A 15 14.96 3.46 -2.53
CA ARG A 15 13.91 2.55 -2.05
C ARG A 15 12.70 2.63 -2.96
N SER A 16 12.24 1.48 -3.43
CA SER A 16 11.00 1.38 -4.18
C SER A 16 9.83 1.13 -3.23
N VAL A 17 8.75 1.88 -3.39
CA VAL A 17 7.47 1.60 -2.71
C VAL A 17 6.39 1.24 -3.71
N TRP A 18 5.35 0.53 -3.26
CA TRP A 18 4.18 0.26 -4.08
C TRP A 18 3.05 1.21 -3.67
N LEU A 19 2.52 1.93 -4.64
CA LEU A 19 1.26 2.67 -4.50
C LEU A 19 0.14 1.73 -4.88
N MET A 20 -0.91 1.64 -4.06
CA MET A 20 -2.08 0.84 -4.37
C MET A 20 -3.34 1.69 -4.44
N LYS A 21 -4.22 1.42 -5.40
CA LYS A 21 -5.57 2.00 -5.40
C LYS A 21 -6.45 1.22 -4.42
N CYS A 22 -6.84 1.87 -3.33
CA CYS A 22 -7.68 1.26 -2.30
C CYS A 22 -9.16 1.67 -2.47
N PRO A 23 -10.10 0.72 -2.67
CA PRO A 23 -11.53 1.03 -2.65
C PRO A 23 -11.98 1.63 -1.31
N PRO A 24 -12.92 2.58 -1.27
CA PRO A 24 -13.34 3.25 -0.03
C PRO A 24 -13.80 2.29 1.08
N VAL A 25 -14.49 1.21 0.71
CA VAL A 25 -14.96 0.20 1.67
C VAL A 25 -13.81 -0.54 2.37
N VAL A 26 -12.70 -0.75 1.66
CA VAL A 26 -11.50 -1.41 2.19
C VAL A 26 -10.78 -0.47 3.15
N SER A 27 -10.59 0.80 2.77
CA SER A 27 -9.91 1.78 3.62
C SER A 27 -10.70 2.06 4.92
N GLN A 28 -12.03 2.06 4.86
CA GLN A 28 -12.89 2.16 6.05
C GLN A 28 -12.76 0.95 6.97
N ALA A 29 -12.74 -0.27 6.41
CA ALA A 29 -12.56 -1.49 7.20
C ALA A 29 -11.20 -1.52 7.92
N TRP A 30 -10.13 -1.05 7.25
CA TRP A 30 -8.79 -0.97 7.85
C TRP A 30 -8.70 0.07 8.98
N GLN A 31 -9.35 1.22 8.81
CA GLN A 31 -9.47 2.23 9.87
C GLN A 31 -10.25 1.68 11.06
N GLY A 32 -11.38 1.02 10.82
CA GLY A 32 -12.18 0.38 11.88
C GLY A 32 -11.41 -0.69 12.64
N ALA A 33 -10.61 -1.50 11.94
CA ALA A 33 -9.73 -2.48 12.59
C ALA A 33 -8.71 -1.81 13.53
N SER A 34 -8.09 -0.71 13.08
CA SER A 34 -7.13 0.09 13.86
C SER A 34 -7.77 0.75 15.08
N SER A 35 -9.02 1.22 14.98
CA SER A 35 -9.76 1.78 16.11
C SER A 35 -10.22 0.71 17.10
N SER A 36 -10.52 -0.51 16.62
CA SER A 36 -11.03 -1.61 17.44
C SER A 36 -9.96 -2.35 18.25
N SER A 37 -8.69 -2.28 17.82
CA SER A 37 -7.61 -3.04 18.45
C SER A 37 -7.03 -2.41 19.71
N GLY A 38 -7.34 -1.13 19.99
CA GLY A 38 -6.91 -0.42 21.21
C GLY A 38 -5.40 -0.54 21.51
N ASP A 39 -5.02 -0.36 22.77
CA ASP A 39 -3.63 -0.56 23.24
C ASP A 39 -3.15 -2.02 23.18
N ALA A 40 -4.05 -2.99 22.93
CA ALA A 40 -3.71 -4.41 22.90
C ALA A 40 -2.95 -4.82 21.63
N ASN A 41 -3.19 -4.13 20.50
CA ASN A 41 -2.35 -4.26 19.31
C ASN A 41 -2.39 -2.95 18.48
N PRO A 42 -1.35 -2.10 18.57
CA PRO A 42 -1.33 -0.83 17.84
C PRO A 42 -1.21 -1.00 16.32
N ASN A 43 -0.87 -2.20 15.84
CA ASN A 43 -0.71 -2.50 14.41
C ASN A 43 -1.49 -3.77 14.05
N PRO A 44 -2.83 -3.70 13.91
CA PRO A 44 -3.60 -4.87 13.51
C PRO A 44 -3.26 -5.29 12.08
N VAL A 45 -3.12 -6.60 11.86
CA VAL A 45 -2.98 -7.15 10.51
C VAL A 45 -4.33 -7.02 9.82
N VAL A 46 -4.41 -6.17 8.79
CA VAL A 46 -5.66 -5.85 8.08
C VAL A 46 -5.85 -6.62 6.77
N ALA A 47 -4.75 -7.09 6.17
CA ALA A 47 -4.74 -7.87 4.94
C ALA A 47 -3.38 -8.54 4.73
N LYS A 48 -3.32 -9.48 3.79
CA LYS A 48 -2.07 -10.02 3.23
C LYS A 48 -2.09 -9.90 1.71
N VAL A 49 -0.94 -9.65 1.11
CA VAL A 49 -0.77 -9.69 -0.35
C VAL A 49 -0.11 -11.02 -0.71
N VAL A 50 -0.72 -11.74 -1.64
CA VAL A 50 -0.26 -13.02 -2.17
C VAL A 50 0.21 -12.79 -3.59
N LEU A 51 1.47 -13.13 -3.85
CA LEU A 51 2.04 -13.20 -5.19
C LEU A 51 2.04 -14.66 -5.65
N SER A 52 1.42 -14.93 -6.79
CA SER A 52 1.45 -16.23 -7.44
C SER A 52 2.19 -16.12 -8.76
N LEU A 53 3.15 -17.02 -8.96
CA LEU A 53 3.92 -17.17 -10.19
C LEU A 53 3.63 -18.55 -10.76
N ASP A 54 3.19 -18.61 -12.01
CA ASP A 54 3.06 -19.86 -12.75
C ASP A 54 4.24 -19.98 -13.74
N PRO A 55 5.22 -20.87 -13.49
CA PRO A 55 6.38 -21.04 -14.36
C PRO A 55 6.05 -21.66 -15.73
N LEU A 56 4.89 -22.31 -15.86
CA LEU A 56 4.50 -23.01 -17.09
C LEU A 56 3.62 -22.15 -18.00
N SER A 57 3.24 -20.95 -17.55
CA SER A 57 2.45 -20.00 -18.33
C SER A 57 3.28 -19.48 -19.51
N SER A 58 2.79 -19.70 -20.73
CA SER A 58 3.47 -19.30 -21.99
C SER A 58 3.28 -17.81 -22.33
N ALA A 59 2.38 -17.11 -21.64
CA ALA A 59 2.33 -15.66 -21.67
C ALA A 59 3.34 -15.14 -20.64
N GLU A 60 4.11 -14.09 -20.99
CA GLU A 60 4.95 -13.25 -20.10
C GLU A 60 4.70 -13.48 -18.60
N PRO A 61 5.74 -13.64 -17.74
CA PRO A 61 5.62 -14.19 -16.40
C PRO A 61 4.37 -13.69 -15.70
N SER A 62 3.35 -14.55 -15.63
CA SER A 62 2.00 -14.17 -15.19
C SER A 62 1.98 -14.04 -13.68
N LEU A 63 2.68 -13.03 -13.17
CA LEU A 63 2.71 -12.61 -11.79
C LEU A 63 1.32 -12.13 -11.42
N GLN A 64 0.57 -12.97 -10.69
CA GLN A 64 -0.74 -12.61 -10.18
C GLN A 64 -0.59 -12.10 -8.76
N PHE A 65 -0.99 -10.86 -8.53
CA PHE A 65 -1.08 -10.29 -7.19
C PHE A 65 -2.53 -10.37 -6.71
N LYS A 66 -2.72 -10.82 -5.47
CA LYS A 66 -4.03 -10.83 -4.80
C LYS A 66 -3.90 -10.26 -3.40
N MET A 67 -4.91 -9.54 -2.94
CA MET A 67 -5.03 -9.09 -1.57
C MET A 67 -6.11 -9.93 -0.88
N GLU A 68 -5.78 -10.55 0.24
CA GLU A 68 -6.76 -11.25 1.08
C GLU A 68 -6.98 -10.46 2.38
N MET A 69 -8.24 -10.17 2.68
CA MET A 69 -8.60 -9.40 3.88
C MET A 69 -8.47 -10.25 5.15
N SER A 70 -7.97 -9.65 6.23
CA SER A 70 -8.04 -10.29 7.55
C SER A 70 -9.50 -10.42 7.98
N GLN A 71 -9.89 -11.57 8.53
CA GLN A 71 -11.25 -11.82 8.99
C GLN A 71 -11.46 -11.17 10.38
N THR A 72 -11.46 -9.83 10.40
CA THR A 72 -11.81 -9.05 11.59
C THR A 72 -13.32 -8.88 11.68
N SER A 73 -13.85 -8.69 12.88
CA SER A 73 -15.30 -8.57 13.14
C SER A 73 -15.99 -7.49 12.29
N VAL A 74 -15.23 -6.48 11.85
CA VAL A 74 -15.67 -5.38 10.97
C VAL A 74 -15.81 -5.83 9.51
N ALA A 75 -14.96 -6.76 9.04
CA ALA A 75 -15.05 -7.32 7.70
C ALA A 75 -16.28 -8.22 7.53
N SER A 76 -16.70 -8.91 8.60
CA SER A 76 -17.88 -9.78 8.60
C SER A 76 -19.23 -9.05 8.59
N THR A 77 -19.32 -7.83 9.12
CA THR A 77 -20.56 -7.05 9.15
C THR A 77 -20.80 -6.25 7.87
N CYS A 78 -19.74 -5.96 7.10
CA CYS A 78 -19.80 -5.06 5.95
C CYS A 78 -19.80 -5.79 4.58
N ASN A 79 -19.96 -7.12 4.54
CA ASN A 79 -19.96 -7.92 3.29
C ASN A 79 -18.74 -7.64 2.38
N LEU A 80 -17.55 -7.42 2.96
CA LEU A 80 -16.35 -7.19 2.15
C LEU A 80 -15.95 -8.48 1.39
N PRO A 81 -15.61 -8.38 0.10
CA PRO A 81 -14.92 -9.43 -0.60
C PRO A 81 -13.69 -9.94 0.18
N LYS A 82 -13.58 -11.27 0.28
CA LYS A 82 -12.46 -11.93 0.97
C LYS A 82 -11.13 -11.75 0.24
N SER A 83 -11.18 -11.60 -1.08
CA SER A 83 -10.00 -11.46 -1.93
C SER A 83 -10.23 -10.43 -3.04
N TYR A 84 -9.21 -9.64 -3.33
CA TYR A 84 -9.15 -8.68 -4.42
C TYR A 84 -7.97 -9.04 -5.31
N SER A 85 -8.16 -9.11 -6.63
CA SER A 85 -7.04 -9.25 -7.56
C SER A 85 -6.42 -7.88 -7.81
N LEU A 86 -5.10 -7.81 -7.84
CA LEU A 86 -4.32 -6.58 -8.01
C LEU A 86 -3.57 -6.65 -9.33
N ASN A 87 -3.63 -5.58 -10.11
CA ASN A 87 -2.93 -5.49 -11.39
C ASN A 87 -1.74 -4.56 -11.26
N MET A 88 -0.56 -5.03 -11.69
CA MET A 88 0.64 -4.20 -11.68
C MET A 88 0.70 -3.36 -12.96
N PHE A 89 0.52 -2.04 -12.82
CA PHE A 89 0.64 -1.11 -13.93
C PHE A 89 2.01 -0.44 -13.89
N LYS A 90 2.74 -0.52 -15.01
CA LYS A 90 4.09 0.07 -15.14
C LYS A 90 4.15 1.17 -16.20
N ASP A 91 3.02 1.47 -16.87
CA ASP A 91 2.96 2.35 -18.05
C ASP A 91 2.82 3.85 -17.73
N PHE A 92 3.25 4.28 -16.53
CA PHE A 92 3.11 5.68 -16.12
C PHE A 92 4.44 6.44 -16.12
N VAL A 93 4.35 7.76 -16.29
CA VAL A 93 5.41 8.74 -16.04
C VAL A 93 6.05 8.47 -14.67
N PRO A 94 7.40 8.58 -14.50
CA PRO A 94 8.06 8.33 -13.22
C PRO A 94 7.36 9.01 -12.05
N MET A 95 6.87 8.22 -11.10
CA MET A 95 6.15 8.71 -9.92
C MET A 95 7.04 8.69 -8.68
N CYS A 96 7.00 9.78 -7.91
CA CYS A 96 7.74 9.95 -6.65
C CYS A 96 6.78 10.31 -5.53
N VAL A 97 6.94 9.69 -4.35
CA VAL A 97 6.23 10.03 -3.12
C VAL A 97 7.08 10.99 -2.30
N PHE A 98 6.46 12.07 -1.84
CA PHE A 98 7.09 13.04 -0.94
C PHE A 98 6.39 12.99 0.42
N SER A 99 7.15 12.86 1.49
CA SER A 99 6.65 12.95 2.87
C SER A 99 7.19 14.23 3.49
N GLU A 100 6.29 15.10 3.92
CA GLU A 100 6.62 16.28 4.72
C GLU A 100 6.42 15.94 6.20
N THR A 101 7.45 16.17 7.00
CA THR A 101 7.41 16.02 8.46
C THR A 101 7.89 17.30 9.09
N ASN A 102 7.65 17.48 10.40
CA ASN A 102 8.20 18.60 11.15
C ASN A 102 9.75 18.64 11.18
N GLN A 103 10.42 17.61 10.64
CA GLN A 103 11.89 17.49 10.53
C GLN A 103 12.41 17.62 9.08
N GLY A 104 11.56 17.99 8.11
CA GLY A 104 11.92 18.17 6.70
C GLY A 104 11.15 17.28 5.72
N MET A 105 11.47 17.42 4.42
CA MET A 105 10.83 16.72 3.30
C MET A 105 11.66 15.52 2.86
N LYS A 106 11.03 14.38 2.53
CA LYS A 106 11.69 13.14 2.06
C LYS A 106 11.09 12.66 0.74
N GLN A 107 11.90 12.19 -0.22
CA GLN A 107 11.43 11.64 -1.52
C GLN A 107 11.72 10.13 -1.66
N ILE A 108 10.77 9.38 -2.24
CA ILE A 108 10.88 7.93 -2.51
C ILE A 108 10.17 7.54 -3.83
N PRO A 109 10.82 6.87 -4.80
CA PRO A 109 10.18 6.36 -6.01
C PRO A 109 9.13 5.29 -5.75
N CYS A 110 8.13 5.20 -6.64
CA CYS A 110 7.01 4.29 -6.45
C CYS A 110 6.48 3.64 -7.73
N SER A 111 5.98 2.40 -7.59
CA SER A 111 5.32 1.62 -8.64
C SER A 111 3.83 1.48 -8.31
N LEU A 112 2.95 1.59 -9.31
CA LEU A 112 1.50 1.57 -9.11
C LEU A 112 0.90 0.16 -9.23
N LEU A 113 -0.01 -0.16 -8.31
CA LEU A 113 -0.79 -1.38 -8.21
C LEU A 113 -2.28 -0.98 -8.22
N LEU A 114 -3.03 -1.38 -9.24
CA LEU A 114 -4.44 -1.01 -9.45
C LEU A 114 -5.40 -2.15 -9.14
#